data_AF-A0A1Y4SZN2-F1
#
_entry.id   AF-A0A1Y4SZN2-F1
#
_cell.length_a   1.000
_cell.length_b   1.000
_cell.length_c   1.000
_cell.angle_alpha   90.00
_cell.angle_beta   90.00
_cell.angle_gamma   90.00
#
_symmetry.space_group_name_H-M   'P 1'
#
loop_
_entity.id
_entity.type
_entity.pdbx_description
1 polymer ?
#
loop_
_entity_poly.entity_id
_entity_poly.type
_entity_poly.pdbx_seq_one_letter_code
_entity_poly.pdbx_strand_id
1 'polypeptide(L)'
;MKKIWIGMMILLLCVACQSSSSDEQFQDYYQIKEQLITQHDFDKDYPFCVRVVFNRIEDVYRYDLIIDQPQVDMYYIEAMAYANENDQNMCPVLGIVDDSISHLKVHYVDKSKHYYKGVQLSGQTTQVQSVKLYISYYLDEDKTERVEKYIEVEP
;
A
#
# COMPACT_ATOMS: atom_id res chain seq x y z
N MET A 1 11.30 5.98 65.38
CA MET A 1 10.19 6.83 64.90
C MET A 1 10.55 7.34 63.52
N LYS A 2 9.68 7.06 62.51
CA LYS A 2 9.26 7.94 61.39
C LYS A 2 10.37 8.54 60.49
N LYS A 3 10.40 8.41 59.16
CA LYS A 3 9.41 8.05 58.13
C LYS A 3 10.15 7.87 56.78
N ILE A 4 9.83 6.78 56.07
CA ILE A 4 9.49 6.72 54.63
C ILE A 4 10.41 7.48 53.65
N TRP A 5 11.31 6.77 52.96
CA TRP A 5 11.84 7.15 51.64
C TRP A 5 12.14 5.89 50.80
N ILE A 6 11.12 5.05 50.62
CA ILE A 6 11.11 3.97 49.61
C ILE A 6 9.86 4.25 48.77
N GLY A 7 10.02 4.94 47.65
CA GLY A 7 8.87 5.36 46.86
C GLY A 7 9.23 6.26 45.70
N MET A 8 10.26 5.91 44.91
CA MET A 8 10.49 6.56 43.62
C MET A 8 11.35 5.72 42.68
N MET A 9 11.08 4.42 42.56
CA MET A 9 11.79 3.56 41.60
C MET A 9 10.94 2.37 41.16
N ILE A 10 9.65 2.59 40.86
CA ILE A 10 8.76 1.55 40.27
C ILE A 10 7.93 2.10 39.08
N LEU A 11 7.98 3.40 38.77
CA LEU A 11 7.13 4.01 37.73
C LEU A 11 7.69 3.97 36.30
N LEU A 12 8.80 3.28 36.03
CA LEU A 12 9.46 3.26 34.71
C LEU A 12 9.30 1.94 33.93
N LEU A 13 8.47 1.00 34.38
CA LEU A 13 8.32 -0.31 33.72
C LEU A 13 6.91 -0.62 33.18
N CYS A 14 6.01 0.36 33.07
CA CYS A 14 4.63 0.13 32.63
C CYS A 14 4.23 0.88 31.36
N VAL A 15 5.11 0.90 30.34
CA VAL A 15 4.66 1.17 28.96
C VAL A 15 5.21 0.08 28.03
N ALA A 16 4.90 -1.18 28.33
CA ALA A 16 4.74 -2.16 27.28
C ALA A 16 3.34 -1.92 26.72
N CYS A 17 3.23 -0.96 25.81
CA CYS A 17 2.02 -0.78 25.01
C CYS A 17 1.84 -2.10 24.25
N GLN A 18 0.81 -2.86 24.55
CA GLN A 18 0.39 -3.96 23.70
C GLN A 18 -0.13 -3.31 22.43
N SER A 19 0.74 -3.13 21.43
CA SER A 19 0.30 -2.69 20.10
C SER A 19 -0.64 -3.75 19.58
N SER A 20 -1.88 -3.34 19.36
CA SER A 20 -2.88 -4.17 18.71
C SER A 20 -2.49 -4.37 17.24
N SER A 21 -2.89 -5.47 16.60
CA SER A 21 -2.54 -5.76 15.20
C SER A 21 -2.96 -4.64 14.23
N SER A 22 -3.97 -3.85 14.57
CA SER A 22 -4.37 -2.66 13.82
C SER A 22 -3.31 -1.56 13.86
N ASP A 23 -2.60 -1.39 14.97
CA ASP A 23 -1.59 -0.33 15.09
C ASP A 23 -0.40 -0.59 14.16
N GLU A 24 -0.06 -1.86 13.93
CA GLU A 24 1.05 -2.31 13.07
C GLU A 24 0.75 -2.09 11.58
N GLN A 25 -0.43 -2.47 11.09
CA GLN A 25 -0.83 -2.24 9.68
C GLN A 25 -0.82 -0.75 9.31
N PHE A 26 -1.21 0.13 10.24
CA PHE A 26 -1.11 1.56 10.02
C PHE A 26 0.35 2.06 10.04
N GLN A 27 1.28 1.41 10.74
CA GLN A 27 2.71 1.74 10.62
C GLN A 27 3.22 1.47 9.20
N ASP A 28 2.90 0.29 8.63
CA ASP A 28 3.31 -0.06 7.27
C ASP A 28 2.76 0.95 6.26
N TYR A 29 1.48 1.33 6.40
CA TYR A 29 0.87 2.39 5.61
C TYR A 29 1.69 3.70 5.65
N TYR A 30 2.03 4.20 6.83
CA TYR A 30 2.76 5.47 6.96
C TYR A 30 4.18 5.36 6.40
N GLN A 31 4.85 4.23 6.62
CA GLN A 31 6.19 3.99 6.09
C GLN A 31 6.20 3.97 4.56
N ILE A 32 5.27 3.24 3.94
CA ILE A 32 5.14 3.17 2.49
C ILE A 32 4.82 4.55 1.91
N LYS A 33 3.88 5.30 2.54
CA LYS A 33 3.54 6.67 2.10
C LYS A 33 4.77 7.58 2.14
N GLU A 34 5.55 7.54 3.21
CA GLU A 34 6.77 8.35 3.35
C GLU A 34 7.82 7.98 2.30
N GLN A 35 7.99 6.68 2.00
CA GLN A 35 8.87 6.23 0.93
C GLN A 35 8.41 6.75 -0.44
N LEU A 36 7.10 6.70 -0.75
CA LEU A 36 6.57 7.28 -1.99
C LEU A 36 6.79 8.81 -2.06
N ILE A 37 6.74 9.51 -0.93
CA ILE A 37 7.01 10.97 -0.91
C ILE A 37 8.49 11.26 -1.17
N THR A 38 9.39 10.56 -0.48
CA THR A 38 10.83 10.87 -0.45
C THR A 38 11.63 10.24 -1.57
N GLN A 39 11.11 9.19 -2.21
CA GLN A 39 11.81 8.50 -3.30
C GLN A 39 11.84 9.33 -4.59
N HIS A 40 13.00 9.30 -5.24
CA HIS A 40 13.28 9.99 -6.50
C HIS A 40 13.68 9.02 -7.64
N ASP A 41 14.18 7.83 -7.31
CA ASP A 41 14.57 6.80 -8.29
C ASP A 41 13.51 5.70 -8.32
N PHE A 42 12.72 5.62 -9.39
CA PHE A 42 11.66 4.63 -9.53
C PHE A 42 12.06 3.45 -10.42
N ASP A 43 11.48 2.29 -10.13
CA ASP A 43 11.60 1.07 -10.93
C ASP A 43 11.07 1.30 -12.35
N LYS A 44 11.85 0.85 -13.33
CA LYS A 44 11.51 0.93 -14.76
C LYS A 44 11.21 -0.44 -15.38
N ASP A 45 11.60 -1.50 -14.68
CA ASP A 45 11.41 -2.88 -15.11
C ASP A 45 10.54 -3.63 -14.09
N TYR A 46 9.42 -4.12 -14.59
CA TYR A 46 8.42 -4.85 -13.82
C TYR A 46 7.59 -5.73 -14.76
N PRO A 47 7.22 -6.96 -14.35
CA PRO A 47 6.62 -7.97 -15.23
C PRO A 47 5.09 -7.83 -15.32
N PHE A 48 4.56 -6.62 -15.46
CA PHE A 48 3.13 -6.34 -15.57
C PHE A 48 2.90 -4.98 -16.24
N CYS A 49 1.65 -4.71 -16.65
CA CYS A 49 1.26 -3.39 -17.15
C CYS A 49 0.72 -2.55 -16.00
N VAL A 50 1.16 -1.30 -15.92
CA VAL A 50 0.57 -0.27 -15.07
C VAL A 50 0.22 0.95 -15.91
N ARG A 51 -0.94 1.53 -15.65
CA ARG A 51 -1.41 2.78 -16.29
C ARG A 51 -2.33 3.55 -15.37
N VAL A 52 -2.38 4.86 -15.53
CA VAL A 52 -3.32 5.73 -14.84
C VAL A 52 -4.30 6.33 -15.84
N VAL A 53 -5.57 6.48 -15.44
CA VAL A 53 -6.59 7.18 -16.23
C VAL A 53 -7.25 8.25 -15.37
N PHE A 54 -7.31 9.47 -15.86
CA PHE A 54 -7.96 10.59 -15.20
C PHE A 54 -9.34 10.87 -15.79
N ASN A 55 -10.35 10.91 -14.92
CA ASN A 55 -11.72 11.27 -15.26
C ASN A 55 -12.11 12.52 -14.47
N ARG A 56 -12.50 13.60 -15.14
CA ARG A 56 -12.97 14.81 -14.47
C ARG A 56 -14.34 14.57 -13.84
N ILE A 57 -14.48 14.90 -12.56
CA ILE A 57 -15.74 14.89 -11.80
C ILE A 57 -15.88 16.28 -11.17
N GLU A 58 -16.76 17.10 -11.75
CA GLU A 58 -16.96 18.50 -11.35
C GLU A 58 -15.64 19.29 -11.39
N ASP A 59 -15.13 19.69 -10.22
CA ASP A 59 -13.92 20.50 -10.04
C ASP A 59 -12.67 19.67 -9.69
N VAL A 60 -12.81 18.34 -9.55
CA VAL A 60 -11.70 17.43 -9.26
C VAL A 60 -11.54 16.38 -10.36
N TYR A 61 -10.44 15.63 -10.32
CA TYR A 61 -10.23 14.44 -11.14
C TYR A 61 -10.27 13.20 -10.25
N ARG A 62 -11.03 12.18 -10.66
CA ARG A 62 -10.82 10.81 -10.19
C ARG A 62 -9.73 10.19 -11.05
N TYR A 63 -8.69 9.68 -10.41
CA TYR A 63 -7.70 8.86 -11.09
C TYR A 63 -7.98 7.38 -10.79
N ASP A 64 -7.83 6.54 -11.82
CA ASP A 64 -7.90 5.09 -11.71
C ASP A 64 -6.52 4.53 -12.12
N LEU A 65 -5.75 4.07 -11.14
CA LEU A 65 -4.47 3.39 -11.36
C LEU A 65 -4.74 1.89 -11.53
N ILE A 66 -4.39 1.34 -12.69
CA ILE A 66 -4.76 -0.01 -13.11
C ILE A 66 -3.49 -0.83 -13.30
N ILE A 67 -3.44 -1.99 -12.64
CA ILE A 67 -2.37 -2.97 -12.73
C ILE A 67 -2.96 -4.24 -13.36
N ASP A 68 -2.48 -4.62 -14.56
CA ASP A 68 -2.99 -5.77 -15.30
C ASP A 68 -1.90 -6.47 -16.14
N GLN A 69 -2.29 -7.49 -16.90
CA GLN A 69 -1.40 -8.23 -17.82
C GLN A 69 -0.10 -8.75 -17.16
N PRO A 70 -0.22 -9.52 -16.06
CA PRO A 70 0.95 -10.14 -15.42
C PRO A 70 1.71 -11.04 -16.41
N GLN A 71 3.04 -10.98 -16.38
CA GLN A 71 3.95 -11.88 -17.08
C GLN A 71 4.52 -12.98 -16.15
N VAL A 72 4.34 -12.80 -14.84
CA VAL A 72 4.62 -13.80 -13.79
C VAL A 72 3.41 -13.89 -12.86
N ASP A 73 3.25 -15.01 -12.15
CA ASP A 73 2.21 -15.11 -11.13
C ASP A 73 2.54 -14.18 -9.95
N MET A 74 1.53 -13.46 -9.47
CA MET A 74 1.62 -12.49 -8.39
C MET A 74 0.56 -12.82 -7.34
N TYR A 75 1.01 -13.25 -6.15
CA TYR A 75 0.12 -13.67 -5.07
C TYR A 75 0.10 -12.67 -3.93
N TYR A 76 -1.06 -12.48 -3.29
CA TYR A 76 -1.26 -11.58 -2.15
C TYR A 76 -0.73 -10.18 -2.45
N ILE A 77 -1.26 -9.57 -3.51
CA ILE A 77 -0.82 -8.26 -3.97
C ILE A 77 -1.21 -7.22 -2.94
N GLU A 78 -0.21 -6.44 -2.53
CA GLU A 78 -0.37 -5.22 -1.77
C GLU A 78 0.00 -4.03 -2.65
N ALA A 79 -0.77 -2.95 -2.60
CA ALA A 79 -0.47 -1.76 -3.38
C ALA A 79 -0.94 -0.47 -2.71
N MET A 80 -0.24 0.63 -2.98
CA MET A 80 -0.63 1.99 -2.58
C MET A 80 -0.40 2.96 -3.74
N ALA A 81 -1.40 3.77 -4.05
CA ALA A 81 -1.28 4.88 -5.00
C ALA A 81 -1.13 6.21 -4.24
N TYR A 82 -0.19 7.04 -4.67
CA TYR A 82 0.03 8.38 -4.14
C TYR A 82 0.05 9.41 -5.27
N ALA A 83 -0.91 10.32 -5.24
CA ALA A 83 -1.07 11.45 -6.15
C ALA A 83 -1.09 12.76 -5.35
N ASN A 84 -0.10 12.97 -4.47
CA ASN A 84 0.01 14.16 -3.62
C ASN A 84 -1.20 14.36 -2.67
N GLU A 85 -1.79 13.28 -2.16
CA GLU A 85 -2.85 13.36 -1.15
C GLU A 85 -2.34 14.06 0.12
N ASN A 86 -3.10 15.05 0.58
CA ASN A 86 -2.84 15.74 1.84
C ASN A 86 -3.10 14.82 3.04
N ASP A 87 -2.72 15.26 4.24
CA ASP A 87 -2.86 14.45 5.47
C ASP A 87 -4.30 14.15 5.90
N GLN A 88 -5.29 14.81 5.27
CA GLN A 88 -6.71 14.56 5.55
C GLN A 88 -7.27 13.40 4.73
N ASN A 89 -6.60 13.04 3.64
CA ASN A 89 -7.04 12.00 2.71
C ASN A 89 -6.11 10.79 2.78
N MET A 90 -6.70 9.60 2.94
CA MET A 90 -5.94 8.37 2.81
C MET A 90 -5.59 8.10 1.34
N CYS A 91 -4.39 7.61 1.12
CA CYS A 91 -3.98 7.03 -0.15
C CYS A 91 -4.87 5.81 -0.46
N PRO A 92 -5.31 5.64 -1.71
CA PRO A 92 -5.91 4.38 -2.14
C PRO A 92 -4.94 3.23 -1.93
N VAL A 93 -5.43 2.15 -1.31
CA VAL A 93 -4.65 0.95 -1.01
C VAL A 93 -5.36 -0.32 -1.44
N LEU A 94 -4.61 -1.40 -1.50
CA LEU A 94 -5.06 -2.78 -1.65
C LEU A 94 -4.18 -3.64 -0.73
N GLY A 95 -4.78 -4.41 0.17
CA GLY A 95 -4.11 -5.46 0.96
C GLY A 95 -3.18 -4.97 2.08
N ILE A 96 -3.05 -3.65 2.32
CA ILE A 96 -2.15 -3.07 3.34
C ILE A 96 -2.86 -2.89 4.68
N VAL A 97 -3.89 -2.02 4.71
CA VAL A 97 -4.73 -1.78 5.90
C VAL A 97 -6.14 -2.36 5.75
N ASP A 98 -6.43 -2.94 4.59
CA ASP A 98 -7.67 -3.67 4.35
C ASP A 98 -7.38 -5.17 4.28
N ASP A 99 -8.39 -5.99 4.59
CA ASP A 99 -8.28 -7.45 4.54
C ASP A 99 -8.45 -7.99 3.11
N SER A 100 -8.25 -7.17 2.07
CA SER A 100 -8.47 -7.62 0.70
C SER A 100 -7.36 -8.56 0.24
N ILE A 101 -7.77 -9.64 -0.42
CA ILE A 101 -6.86 -10.60 -1.04
C ILE A 101 -7.07 -10.51 -2.54
N SER A 102 -5.98 -10.33 -3.26
CA SER A 102 -5.94 -10.31 -4.72
C SER A 102 -4.70 -11.04 -5.25
N HIS A 103 -4.92 -11.86 -6.26
CA HIS A 103 -3.87 -12.52 -7.03
C HIS A 103 -4.03 -12.18 -8.51
N LEU A 104 -2.91 -12.06 -9.23
CA LEU A 104 -2.87 -12.00 -10.68
C LEU A 104 -2.08 -13.21 -11.19
N LYS A 105 -2.75 -14.08 -11.94
CA LYS A 105 -2.13 -15.30 -12.48
C LYS A 105 -2.11 -15.24 -14.00
N VAL A 106 -0.98 -15.61 -14.59
CA VAL A 106 -0.79 -15.52 -16.04
C VAL A 106 -1.86 -16.36 -16.76
N HIS A 107 -2.62 -15.71 -17.64
CA HIS A 107 -3.70 -16.30 -18.43
C HIS A 107 -4.79 -17.03 -17.63
N TYR A 108 -5.03 -16.64 -16.37
CA TYR A 108 -5.99 -17.31 -15.50
C TYR A 108 -6.84 -16.33 -14.69
N VAL A 109 -8.14 -16.62 -14.60
CA VAL A 109 -9.10 -15.84 -13.81
C VAL A 109 -10.03 -16.81 -13.10
N ASP A 110 -10.10 -16.70 -11.77
CA ASP A 110 -11.05 -17.38 -10.91
C ASP A 110 -11.36 -16.47 -9.72
N LYS A 111 -12.43 -15.69 -9.86
CA LYS A 111 -12.86 -14.72 -8.84
C LYS A 111 -13.23 -15.39 -7.52
N SER A 112 -13.68 -16.65 -7.55
CA SER A 112 -14.02 -17.39 -6.32
C SER A 112 -12.80 -17.69 -5.45
N LYS A 113 -11.60 -17.61 -6.05
CA LYS A 113 -10.30 -17.81 -5.43
C LYS A 113 -9.44 -16.55 -5.47
N HIS A 114 -10.04 -15.37 -5.65
CA HIS A 114 -9.33 -14.08 -5.68
C HIS A 114 -8.32 -13.92 -6.84
N TYR A 115 -8.39 -14.74 -7.89
CA TYR A 115 -7.59 -14.58 -9.11
C TYR A 115 -8.31 -13.65 -10.09
N TYR A 116 -7.80 -12.44 -10.23
CA TYR A 116 -8.38 -11.40 -11.08
C TYR A 116 -7.58 -11.21 -12.38
N LYS A 117 -8.20 -10.52 -13.34
CA LYS A 117 -7.51 -10.12 -14.60
C LYS A 117 -6.58 -8.91 -14.38
N GLY A 118 -6.88 -8.10 -13.37
CA GLY A 118 -6.18 -6.88 -13.00
C GLY A 118 -6.80 -6.33 -11.71
N VAL A 119 -6.08 -5.42 -11.06
CA VAL A 119 -6.54 -4.67 -9.88
C VAL A 119 -6.52 -3.17 -10.17
N GLN A 120 -7.32 -2.42 -9.41
CA GLN A 120 -7.46 -0.97 -9.59
C GLN A 120 -7.43 -0.26 -8.23
N LEU A 121 -6.65 0.81 -8.15
CA LEU A 121 -6.66 1.76 -7.04
C LEU A 121 -7.25 3.07 -7.54
N SER A 122 -8.24 3.61 -6.83
CA SER A 122 -8.97 4.81 -7.28
C SER A 122 -8.88 5.90 -6.23
N GLY A 123 -8.45 7.09 -6.62
CA GLY A 123 -8.34 8.25 -5.75
C GLY A 123 -8.82 9.53 -6.42
N GLN A 124 -8.70 10.64 -5.71
CA GLN A 124 -9.07 11.97 -6.22
C GLN A 124 -7.89 12.93 -6.11
N THR A 125 -7.78 13.83 -7.08
CA THR A 125 -6.79 14.91 -7.10
C THR A 125 -7.37 16.14 -7.79
N THR A 126 -6.78 17.30 -7.54
CA THR A 126 -7.18 18.58 -8.14
C THR A 126 -6.59 18.79 -9.54
N GLN A 127 -5.62 17.99 -9.97
CA GLN A 127 -4.93 18.15 -11.25
C GLN A 127 -4.47 16.82 -11.84
N VAL A 128 -4.38 16.75 -13.18
CA VAL A 128 -3.71 15.65 -13.87
C VAL A 128 -2.20 15.73 -13.60
N GLN A 129 -1.61 14.65 -13.12
CA GLN A 129 -0.20 14.56 -12.70
C GLN A 129 0.24 13.10 -12.62
N SER A 130 1.54 12.86 -12.51
CA SER A 130 2.07 11.51 -12.26
C SER A 130 1.54 10.94 -10.95
N VAL A 131 1.28 9.63 -10.93
CA VAL A 131 0.86 8.89 -9.73
C VAL A 131 1.97 7.92 -9.35
N LYS A 132 2.43 8.00 -8.11
CA LYS A 132 3.43 7.07 -7.56
C LYS A 132 2.73 5.82 -7.03
N LEU A 133 3.30 4.66 -7.32
CA LEU A 133 2.78 3.35 -6.95
C LEU A 133 3.81 2.62 -6.12
N TYR A 134 3.41 2.14 -4.94
CA TYR A 134 4.04 1.01 -4.28
C TYR A 134 3.25 -0.25 -4.65
N ILE A 135 3.96 -1.33 -4.99
CA ILE A 135 3.36 -2.65 -5.16
C ILE A 135 4.29 -3.71 -4.59
N SER A 136 3.72 -4.64 -3.81
CA SER A 136 4.40 -5.88 -3.43
C SER A 136 3.53 -7.10 -3.74
N TYR A 137 4.19 -8.23 -3.97
CA TYR A 137 3.54 -9.51 -4.23
C TYR A 137 4.51 -10.65 -3.97
N TYR A 138 3.97 -11.85 -3.76
CA TYR A 138 4.74 -13.08 -3.68
C TYR A 138 4.76 -13.81 -5.03
N LEU A 139 5.83 -14.55 -5.31
CA LEU A 139 5.95 -15.37 -6.52
C LEU A 139 5.27 -16.74 -6.40
N ASP A 140 4.83 -17.10 -5.19
CA ASP A 140 4.18 -18.36 -4.87
C ASP A 140 3.14 -18.21 -3.73
N GLU A 141 2.24 -19.18 -3.61
CA GLU A 141 1.17 -19.18 -2.59
C GLU A 141 1.70 -19.42 -1.16
N ASP A 142 2.87 -20.06 -1.03
CA ASP A 142 3.54 -20.36 0.24
C ASP A 142 4.31 -19.15 0.80
N LYS A 143 4.28 -18.02 0.07
CA LYS A 143 4.89 -16.72 0.42
C LYS A 143 6.41 -16.81 0.59
N THR A 144 7.10 -17.58 -0.25
CA THR A 144 8.56 -17.81 -0.09
C THR A 144 9.43 -16.64 -0.57
N GLU A 145 9.02 -15.95 -1.63
CA GLU A 145 9.75 -14.80 -2.18
C GLU A 145 8.81 -13.62 -2.39
N ARG A 146 9.11 -12.49 -1.73
CA ARG A 146 8.39 -11.21 -1.90
C ARG A 146 9.16 -10.30 -2.85
N VAL A 147 8.47 -9.77 -3.84
CA VAL A 147 8.97 -8.73 -4.74
C VAL A 147 8.31 -7.41 -4.35
N GLU A 148 9.11 -6.34 -4.28
CA GLU A 148 8.64 -4.98 -3.99
C GLU A 148 9.11 -4.03 -5.10
N LYS A 149 8.22 -3.13 -5.51
CA LYS A 149 8.45 -2.16 -6.58
C LYS A 149 7.86 -0.80 -6.24
N TYR A 150 8.57 0.25 -6.62
CA TYR A 150 8.14 1.63 -6.53
C TYR A 150 8.16 2.24 -7.93
N ILE A 151 7.01 2.63 -8.45
CA ILE A 151 6.86 3.02 -9.85
C ILE A 151 6.25 4.42 -9.91
N GLU A 152 6.75 5.28 -10.80
CA GLU A 152 6.10 6.55 -11.15
C GLU A 152 5.36 6.37 -12.47
N VAL A 153 4.06 6.62 -12.46
CA VAL A 153 3.16 6.37 -13.59
C VAL A 153 2.69 7.70 -14.16
N GLU A 154 3.11 7.98 -15.38
CA GLU A 154 2.74 9.20 -16.11
C GLU A 154 1.30 9.10 -16.68
N PRO A 155 0.56 10.23 -16.78
CA PRO A 155 -0.81 10.29 -17.33
C PRO A 155 -1.00 9.86 -18.79
#